data_AF-A0A8B9GZA2-F1
#
_entry.id   AF-A0A8B9GZA2-F1
#
_cell.length_a   1.000
_cell.length_b   1.000
_cell.length_c   1.000
_cell.angle_alpha   90.00
_cell.angle_beta   90.00
_cell.angle_gamma   90.00
#
_symmetry.space_group_name_H-M   'P 1'
#
loop_
_entity.id
_entity.type
_entity.pdbx_description
1 polymer ?
#
loop_
_entity_poly.entity_id
_entity_poly.type
_entity_poly.pdbx_seq_one_letter_code
_entity_poly.pdbx_strand_id
1 'polypeptide(L)'
;MHKAYQPLKPATNKYLQKKWDQTRFEMHRQKVKDAKPIVNTKGMQTPSHVQMKLKKVQVQDERQAIIDRDNQLLASRLTGIERSKGLVDHRNDYPERSLNSERRRKELQQVTHENLAIYHRITARESEYRRGLWEDNWERVERRRDDIARYPRGVANIQKSSKNVKFSGGTPDQSRSSSSRTEDDVSTEED
;
A
#
# COMPACT_ATOMS: atom_id res chain seq x y z
N MET A 1 2.04 -87.84 31.98
CA MET A 1 3.02 -88.80 31.40
C MET A 1 4.28 -88.05 30.99
N HIS A 2 5.40 -88.25 31.69
CA HIS A 2 6.68 -87.64 31.30
C HIS A 2 7.40 -88.58 30.32
N LYS A 3 7.44 -88.21 29.03
CA LYS A 3 8.21 -88.96 28.02
C LYS A 3 9.69 -88.59 28.14
N ALA A 4 10.53 -89.59 28.33
CA ALA A 4 11.98 -89.42 28.30
C ALA A 4 12.46 -89.06 26.89
N TYR A 5 13.52 -88.27 26.81
CA TYR A 5 14.10 -87.86 25.53
C TYR A 5 14.69 -89.08 24.79
N GLN A 6 14.23 -89.28 23.55
CA GLN A 6 14.67 -90.34 22.65
C GLN A 6 15.36 -89.70 21.43
N PRO A 7 16.69 -89.84 21.30
CA PRO A 7 17.40 -89.30 20.15
C PRO A 7 17.07 -90.11 18.90
N LEU A 8 16.94 -89.43 17.75
CA LEU A 8 16.65 -90.06 16.45
C LEU A 8 17.82 -90.89 15.92
N LYS A 9 19.05 -90.55 16.34
CA LYS A 9 20.28 -91.27 16.01
C LYS A 9 20.85 -91.93 17.26
N PRO A 10 21.53 -93.08 17.13
CA PRO A 10 22.22 -93.68 18.26
C PRO A 10 23.27 -92.70 18.80
N ALA A 11 23.19 -92.40 20.10
CA ALA A 11 24.09 -91.49 20.79
C ALA A 11 24.65 -92.16 22.05
N THR A 12 25.96 -92.04 22.25
CA THR A 12 26.68 -92.60 23.41
C THR A 12 26.22 -91.95 24.71
N ASN A 13 25.92 -90.65 24.70
CA ASN A 13 25.40 -89.91 25.85
C ASN A 13 24.09 -89.19 25.49
N LYS A 14 22.97 -89.68 26.05
CA LYS A 14 21.63 -89.15 25.81
C LYS A 14 21.41 -87.73 26.36
N TYR A 15 22.09 -87.37 27.46
CA TYR A 15 21.94 -86.05 28.08
C TYR A 15 22.57 -84.95 27.22
N LEU A 16 23.78 -85.19 26.72
CA LEU A 16 24.47 -84.26 25.83
C LEU A 16 23.71 -84.12 24.50
N GLN A 17 23.23 -85.23 23.94
CA GLN A 17 22.43 -85.20 22.71
C GLN A 17 21.15 -84.37 22.89
N LYS A 18 20.46 -84.50 24.03
CA LYS A 18 19.29 -83.67 24.37
C LYS A 18 19.61 -82.18 24.35
N LYS A 19 20.72 -81.78 24.98
CA LYS A 19 21.14 -80.37 25.00
C LYS A 19 21.44 -79.85 23.60
N TRP A 20 22.16 -80.61 22.79
CA TRP A 20 22.50 -80.19 21.43
C TRP A 20 21.28 -80.08 20.52
N ASP A 21 20.36 -81.04 20.59
CA ASP A 21 19.12 -80.99 19.82
C ASP A 21 18.27 -79.79 20.25
N GLN A 22 18.21 -79.50 21.56
CA GLN A 22 17.51 -78.35 22.11
C GLN A 22 18.12 -77.04 21.58
N THR A 23 19.44 -76.87 21.67
CA THR A 23 20.14 -75.67 21.17
C THR A 23 20.00 -75.52 19.66
N ARG A 24 20.08 -76.63 18.90
CA ARG A 24 19.88 -76.61 17.45
C ARG A 24 18.46 -76.23 17.06
N PHE A 25 17.48 -76.75 17.80
CA PHE A 25 16.07 -76.39 17.63
C PHE A 25 15.84 -74.91 17.92
N GLU A 26 16.40 -74.40 19.02
CA GLU A 26 16.33 -72.98 19.41
C GLU A 26 16.98 -72.08 18.36
N MET A 27 18.20 -72.41 17.90
CA MET A 27 18.88 -71.69 16.82
C MET A 27 18.08 -71.69 15.52
N HIS A 28 17.48 -72.81 15.14
CA HIS A 28 16.61 -72.88 13.96
C HIS A 28 15.37 -72.01 14.13
N ARG A 29 14.71 -72.09 15.29
CA ARG A 29 13.55 -71.25 15.63
C ARG A 29 13.90 -69.77 15.55
N GLN A 30 15.09 -69.38 16.01
CA GLN A 30 15.58 -68.02 15.96
C GLN A 30 15.83 -67.57 14.52
N LYS A 31 16.50 -68.40 13.70
CA LYS A 31 16.68 -68.13 12.26
C LYS A 31 15.37 -67.98 11.50
N VAL A 32 14.37 -68.81 11.80
CA VAL A 32 13.04 -68.69 11.19
C VAL A 32 12.33 -67.42 11.64
N LYS A 33 12.46 -67.04 12.92
CA LYS A 33 11.86 -65.81 13.47
C LYS A 33 12.49 -64.54 12.88
N ASP A 34 13.81 -64.56 12.68
CA ASP A 34 14.58 -63.42 12.19
C ASP A 34 14.64 -63.34 10.65
N ALA A 35 14.11 -64.36 9.96
CA ALA A 35 14.05 -64.40 8.50
C ALA A 35 13.15 -63.27 7.97
N LYS A 36 13.75 -62.33 7.23
CA LYS A 36 13.03 -61.24 6.57
C LYS A 36 12.43 -61.72 5.24
N PRO A 37 11.25 -61.21 4.84
CA PRO A 37 10.68 -61.52 3.53
C PRO A 37 11.59 -60.98 2.42
N ILE A 38 11.84 -61.80 1.39
CA ILE A 38 12.64 -61.43 0.20
C ILE A 38 11.93 -60.37 -0.64
N VAL A 39 10.60 -60.41 -0.69
CA VAL A 39 9.78 -59.46 -1.46
C VAL A 39 9.16 -58.46 -0.51
N ASN A 40 9.45 -57.19 -0.73
CA ASN A 40 8.77 -56.11 -0.03
C ASN A 40 7.33 -55.98 -0.57
N THR A 41 6.34 -56.36 0.23
CA THR A 41 4.91 -56.22 -0.10
C THR A 41 4.28 -54.94 0.45
N LYS A 42 5.07 -54.03 1.04
CA LYS A 42 4.55 -52.76 1.52
C LYS A 42 4.11 -51.90 0.34
N GLY A 43 2.86 -51.41 0.41
CA GLY A 43 2.34 -50.47 -0.56
C GLY A 43 3.17 -49.19 -0.62
N MET A 44 3.09 -48.46 -1.74
CA MET A 44 3.74 -47.17 -1.86
C MET A 44 3.26 -46.22 -0.76
N GLN A 45 4.20 -45.50 -0.16
CA GLN A 45 3.88 -44.48 0.84
C GLN A 45 3.04 -43.38 0.20
N THR A 46 1.92 -43.03 0.84
CA THR A 46 1.08 -41.94 0.35
C THR A 46 1.88 -40.63 0.32
N PRO A 47 1.91 -39.92 -0.82
CA PRO A 47 2.66 -38.69 -0.92
C PRO A 47 2.10 -37.62 0.02
N SER A 48 2.96 -36.80 0.61
CA SER A 48 2.61 -35.84 1.67
C SER A 48 1.49 -34.86 1.28
N HIS A 49 1.47 -34.39 0.03
CA HIS A 49 0.45 -33.47 -0.47
C HIS A 49 -0.96 -34.08 -0.55
N VAL A 50 -1.07 -35.41 -0.56
CA VAL A 50 -2.36 -36.13 -0.49
C VAL A 50 -2.84 -36.22 0.95
N GLN A 51 -1.91 -36.43 1.87
CA GLN A 51 -2.18 -36.44 3.32
C GLN A 51 -2.54 -35.02 3.81
N MET A 52 -1.86 -34.00 3.28
CA MET A 52 -1.94 -32.60 3.70
C MET A 52 -2.31 -31.71 2.50
N LYS A 53 -3.56 -31.24 2.43
CA LYS A 53 -4.01 -30.30 1.41
C LYS A 53 -3.61 -28.87 1.76
N LEU A 54 -2.34 -28.51 1.55
CA LEU A 54 -1.77 -27.22 1.97
C LEU A 54 -2.58 -26.00 1.49
N LYS A 55 -3.03 -25.98 0.22
CA LYS A 55 -3.87 -24.90 -0.31
C LYS A 55 -5.21 -24.75 0.42
N LYS A 56 -5.81 -25.86 0.87
CA LYS A 56 -7.05 -25.83 1.65
C LYS A 56 -6.80 -25.19 3.01
N VAL A 57 -5.70 -25.55 3.67
CA VAL A 57 -5.29 -24.97 4.95
C VAL A 57 -5.08 -23.46 4.80
N GLN A 58 -4.30 -23.04 3.80
CA GLN A 58 -4.05 -21.62 3.53
C GLN A 58 -5.35 -20.81 3.34
N VAL A 59 -6.26 -21.28 2.49
CA VAL A 59 -7.53 -20.57 2.24
C VAL A 59 -8.38 -20.47 3.52
N GLN A 60 -8.31 -21.50 4.37
CA GLN A 60 -9.03 -21.51 5.64
C GLN A 60 -8.42 -20.52 6.65
N ASP A 61 -7.09 -20.42 6.69
CA ASP A 61 -6.38 -19.47 7.54
C ASP A 61 -6.63 -18.01 7.09
N GLU A 62 -6.60 -17.75 5.77
CA GLU A 62 -6.92 -16.43 5.20
C GLU A 62 -8.36 -16.02 5.54
N ARG A 63 -9.32 -16.95 5.41
CA ARG A 63 -10.71 -16.72 5.80
C ARG A 63 -10.84 -16.44 7.30
N GLN A 64 -10.13 -17.19 8.14
CA GLN A 64 -10.16 -17.00 9.59
C GLN A 64 -9.59 -15.63 9.97
N ALA A 65 -8.49 -15.20 9.34
CA ALA A 65 -7.89 -13.90 9.59
C ALA A 65 -8.84 -12.72 9.25
N ILE A 66 -9.64 -12.86 8.19
CA ILE A 66 -10.70 -11.88 7.85
C ILE A 66 -11.76 -11.85 8.94
N ILE A 67 -12.27 -13.02 9.35
CA ILE A 67 -13.27 -13.14 10.41
C ILE A 67 -12.76 -12.53 11.71
N ASP A 68 -11.51 -12.80 12.09
CA ASP A 68 -10.93 -12.29 13.34
C ASP A 68 -10.77 -10.77 13.32
N ARG A 69 -10.33 -10.19 12.19
CA ARG A 69 -10.28 -8.73 12.01
C ARG A 69 -11.68 -8.13 12.16
N ASP A 70 -12.68 -8.71 11.50
CA ASP A 70 -14.05 -8.19 11.52
C ASP A 70 -14.66 -8.32 12.93
N ASN A 71 -14.38 -9.42 13.64
CA ASN A 71 -14.79 -9.63 15.02
C ASN A 71 -14.14 -8.60 15.96
N GLN A 72 -12.85 -8.29 15.78
CA GLN A 72 -12.18 -7.25 16.56
C GLN A 72 -12.80 -5.86 16.32
N LEU A 73 -13.07 -5.53 15.05
CA LEU A 73 -13.74 -4.28 14.69
C LEU A 73 -15.13 -4.19 15.31
N LEU A 74 -15.91 -5.28 15.23
CA LEU A 74 -17.24 -5.37 15.80
C LEU A 74 -17.20 -5.22 17.32
N ALA A 75 -16.30 -5.94 17.99
CA ALA A 75 -16.11 -5.84 19.44
C ALA A 75 -15.75 -4.41 19.86
N SER A 76 -14.82 -3.76 19.16
CA SER A 76 -14.47 -2.36 19.43
C SER A 76 -15.67 -1.42 19.29
N ARG A 77 -16.52 -1.63 18.28
CA ARG A 77 -17.75 -0.84 18.09
C ARG A 77 -18.76 -1.10 19.19
N LEU A 78 -18.96 -2.36 19.58
CA LEU A 78 -19.86 -2.75 20.67
C LEU A 78 -19.39 -2.14 21.99
N THR A 79 -18.09 -2.20 22.31
CA THR A 79 -17.53 -1.54 23.49
C THR A 79 -17.72 -0.02 23.44
N GLY A 80 -17.60 0.59 22.26
CA GLY A 80 -17.92 2.02 22.07
C GLY A 80 -19.38 2.34 22.41
N ILE A 81 -20.32 1.51 21.94
CA ILE A 81 -21.75 1.65 22.24
C ILE A 81 -22.02 1.42 23.73
N GLU A 82 -21.46 0.36 24.32
CA GLU A 82 -21.61 0.01 25.73
C GLU A 82 -21.12 1.12 26.67
N ARG A 83 -19.99 1.75 26.33
CA ARG A 83 -19.44 2.89 27.08
C ARG A 83 -20.19 4.20 26.81
N SER A 84 -20.92 4.29 25.71
CA SER A 84 -21.68 5.49 25.37
C SER A 84 -22.86 5.66 26.34
N LYS A 85 -23.23 6.91 26.64
CA LYS A 85 -24.35 7.23 27.55
C LYS A 85 -25.74 7.00 26.92
N GLY A 86 -25.83 6.29 25.80
CA GLY A 86 -27.09 6.01 25.10
C GLY A 86 -27.69 7.21 24.38
N LEU A 87 -26.88 8.20 23.97
CA LEU A 87 -27.35 9.31 23.15
C LEU A 87 -27.68 8.77 21.74
N VAL A 88 -28.96 8.62 21.45
CA VAL A 88 -29.44 8.29 20.10
C VAL A 88 -29.80 9.61 19.44
N ASP A 89 -29.05 9.99 18.39
CA ASP A 89 -29.47 11.08 17.53
C ASP A 89 -30.52 10.58 16.52
N HIS A 90 -31.32 11.51 16.01
CA HIS A 90 -32.28 11.26 14.94
C HIS A 90 -31.73 11.75 13.58
N ARG A 91 -30.47 12.20 13.55
CA ARG A 91 -29.79 12.74 12.38
C ARG A 91 -28.75 11.74 11.94
N ASN A 92 -29.01 11.08 10.81
CA ASN A 92 -28.04 10.22 10.19
C ASN A 92 -27.36 11.00 9.06
N ASP A 93 -26.05 11.22 9.19
CA ASP A 93 -25.24 11.89 8.17
C ASP A 93 -24.95 10.92 7.02
N TYR A 94 -25.93 10.79 6.12
CA TYR A 94 -25.70 10.07 4.88
C TYR A 94 -24.91 10.96 3.91
N PRO A 95 -23.74 10.51 3.43
CA PRO A 95 -23.07 11.25 2.37
C PRO A 95 -23.94 11.22 1.12
N GLU A 96 -24.13 12.38 0.48
CA GLU A 96 -24.83 12.49 -0.78
C GLU A 96 -24.08 11.72 -1.88
N ARG A 97 -24.47 10.46 -2.09
CA ARG A 97 -23.91 9.62 -3.15
C ARG A 97 -24.54 10.00 -4.48
N SER A 98 -23.86 10.86 -5.23
CA SER A 98 -24.17 11.03 -6.65
C SER A 98 -23.70 9.81 -7.43
N LEU A 99 -24.59 9.22 -8.24
CA LEU A 99 -24.24 8.15 -9.20
C LEU A 99 -23.11 8.56 -10.16
N ASN A 100 -22.93 9.87 -10.38
CA ASN A 100 -21.91 10.43 -11.26
C ASN A 100 -20.63 10.86 -10.53
N SER A 101 -20.50 10.58 -9.22
CA SER A 101 -19.34 11.00 -8.41
C SER A 101 -18.01 10.49 -8.97
N GLU A 102 -17.95 9.22 -9.37
CA GLU A 102 -16.74 8.64 -9.93
C GLU A 102 -16.38 9.23 -11.29
N ARG A 103 -17.39 9.43 -12.15
CA ARG A 103 -17.22 10.09 -13.45
C ARG A 103 -16.70 11.51 -13.28
N ARG A 104 -17.33 12.29 -12.40
CA ARG A 104 -16.90 13.67 -12.07
C ARG A 104 -15.47 13.70 -11.52
N ARG A 105 -15.09 12.74 -10.68
CA ARG A 105 -13.72 12.62 -10.16
C ARG A 105 -12.69 12.39 -11.27
N LYS A 106 -13.00 11.50 -12.22
CA LYS A 106 -12.14 11.23 -13.39
C LYS A 106 -12.02 12.45 -14.30
N GLU A 107 -13.14 13.11 -14.59
CA GLU A 107 -13.16 14.35 -15.37
C GLU A 107 -12.34 15.46 -14.68
N LEU A 108 -12.49 15.61 -13.36
CA LEU A 108 -11.69 16.55 -12.57
C LEU A 108 -10.19 16.23 -12.67
N GLN A 109 -9.81 14.96 -12.52
CA GLN A 109 -8.41 14.54 -12.67
C GLN A 109 -7.86 14.86 -14.05
N GLN A 110 -8.63 14.61 -15.11
CA GLN A 110 -8.25 14.95 -16.48
C GLN A 110 -8.03 16.45 -16.64
N VAL A 111 -9.02 17.26 -16.25
CA VAL A 111 -8.93 18.73 -16.32
C VAL A 111 -7.74 19.25 -15.52
N THR A 112 -7.46 18.69 -14.33
CA THR A 112 -6.30 19.10 -13.53
C THR A 112 -4.99 18.79 -14.23
N HIS A 113 -4.87 17.64 -14.91
CA HIS A 113 -3.68 17.28 -15.65
C HIS A 113 -3.47 18.19 -16.86
N GLU A 114 -4.53 18.46 -17.62
CA GLU A 114 -4.50 19.37 -18.77
C GLU A 114 -4.11 20.80 -18.35
N ASN A 115 -4.71 21.31 -17.26
CA ASN A 115 -4.38 22.61 -16.70
C ASN A 115 -2.91 22.70 -16.26
N LEU A 116 -2.38 21.64 -15.66
CA LEU A 116 -0.98 21.57 -15.23
C LEU A 116 -0.03 21.58 -16.43
N ALA A 117 -0.37 20.87 -17.52
CA ALA A 117 0.39 20.91 -18.77
C ALA A 117 0.38 22.32 -19.40
N ILE A 118 -0.78 22.99 -19.41
CA ILE A 118 -0.88 24.38 -19.89
C ILE A 118 -0.04 25.32 -19.02
N TYR A 119 -0.15 25.19 -17.70
CA TYR A 119 0.63 25.98 -16.75
C TYR A 119 2.13 25.84 -17.04
N HIS A 120 2.64 24.62 -17.16
CA HIS A 120 4.04 24.39 -17.49
C HIS A 120 4.45 25.01 -18.83
N ARG A 121 3.59 24.94 -19.87
CA ARG A 121 3.87 25.59 -21.16
C ARG A 121 3.96 27.10 -21.05
N ILE A 122 3.06 27.72 -20.28
CA ILE A 122 3.06 29.17 -20.07
C ILE A 122 4.30 29.59 -19.29
N THR A 123 4.61 28.89 -18.20
CA THR A 123 5.77 29.20 -17.35
C THR A 123 7.10 28.96 -18.06
N ALA A 124 7.20 27.92 -18.90
CA ALA A 124 8.41 27.63 -19.66
C ALA A 124 8.63 28.60 -20.83
N ARG A 125 7.59 29.29 -21.30
CA ARG A 125 7.72 30.27 -22.38
C ARG A 125 8.32 31.56 -21.82
N GLU A 126 9.58 31.80 -22.14
CA GLU A 126 10.21 33.10 -21.88
C GLU A 126 9.52 34.21 -22.68
N SER A 127 9.51 35.42 -22.13
CA SER A 127 8.96 36.60 -22.81
C SER A 127 9.78 36.90 -24.08
N GLU A 128 9.12 36.91 -25.24
CA GLU A 128 9.74 37.27 -26.53
C GLU A 128 10.13 38.75 -26.65
N TYR A 129 9.85 39.56 -25.63
CA TYR A 129 10.24 40.96 -25.57
C TYR A 129 11.77 41.09 -25.55
N ARG A 130 12.37 41.17 -26.74
CA ARG A 130 13.79 41.53 -26.94
C ARG A 130 13.97 43.01 -26.64
N ARG A 131 13.93 43.37 -25.36
CA ARG A 131 14.01 44.75 -24.85
C ARG A 131 15.14 45.54 -25.51
N GLY A 132 16.34 44.97 -25.59
CA GLY A 132 17.49 45.62 -26.24
C GLY A 132 17.26 45.94 -27.71
N LEU A 133 16.67 45.03 -28.51
CA LEU A 133 16.36 45.33 -29.91
C LEU A 133 15.28 46.41 -30.05
N TRP A 134 14.34 46.47 -29.10
CA TRP A 134 13.30 47.48 -29.11
C TRP A 134 13.85 48.85 -28.74
N GLU A 135 14.76 48.91 -27.77
CA GLU A 135 15.51 50.11 -27.41
C GLU A 135 16.38 50.60 -28.58
N ASP A 136 17.16 49.72 -29.22
CA ASP A 136 17.98 50.05 -30.39
C ASP A 136 17.15 50.53 -31.59
N ASN A 137 15.98 49.90 -31.81
CA ASN A 137 15.09 50.30 -32.89
C ASN A 137 14.41 51.63 -32.57
N TRP A 138 14.01 51.84 -31.32
CA TRP A 138 13.48 53.10 -30.85
C TRP A 138 14.49 54.23 -31.00
N GLU A 139 15.74 54.02 -30.59
CA GLU A 139 16.83 55.00 -30.73
C GLU A 139 17.13 55.31 -32.20
N ARG A 140 17.14 54.29 -33.07
CA ARG A 140 17.29 54.50 -34.53
C ARG A 140 16.13 55.30 -35.12
N VAL A 141 14.90 55.01 -34.71
CA VAL A 141 13.72 55.76 -35.13
C VAL A 141 13.76 57.19 -34.60
N GLU A 142 14.24 57.40 -33.37
CA GLU A 142 14.37 58.72 -32.75
C GLU A 142 15.43 59.56 -33.47
N ARG A 143 16.60 59.00 -33.76
CA ARG A 143 17.62 59.67 -34.59
C ARG A 143 17.09 60.04 -35.98
N ARG A 144 16.45 59.10 -36.69
CA ARG A 144 15.82 59.40 -37.99
C ARG A 144 14.75 60.48 -37.89
N ARG A 145 14.01 60.49 -36.78
CA ARG A 145 13.01 61.51 -36.51
C ARG A 145 13.69 62.86 -36.38
N ASP A 146 14.73 63.00 -35.58
CA ASP A 146 15.46 64.25 -35.41
C ASP A 146 16.05 64.74 -36.74
N ASP A 147 16.61 63.84 -37.55
CA ASP A 147 17.17 64.15 -38.87
C ASP A 147 16.11 64.69 -39.86
N ILE A 148 14.88 64.15 -39.83
CA ILE A 148 13.77 64.56 -40.71
C ILE A 148 13.01 65.77 -40.13
N ALA A 149 13.26 66.14 -38.87
CA ALA A 149 12.56 67.22 -38.22
C ALA A 149 12.99 68.58 -38.74
N ARG A 150 12.04 69.40 -39.20
CA ARG A 150 12.29 70.79 -39.61
C ARG A 150 12.66 71.72 -38.43
N TYR A 151 12.30 71.33 -37.21
CA TYR A 151 12.56 72.08 -35.99
C TYR A 151 13.10 71.13 -34.91
N PRO A 152 13.99 71.61 -34.01
CA PRO A 152 14.60 70.76 -32.98
C PRO A 152 13.53 70.11 -32.10
N ARG A 153 13.51 68.78 -32.05
CA ARG A 153 12.69 68.02 -31.11
C ARG A 153 13.54 67.77 -29.87
N GLY A 154 13.08 68.29 -28.73
CA GLY A 154 13.85 68.22 -27.47
C GLY A 154 13.60 69.37 -26.48
N VAL A 155 12.86 70.42 -26.84
CA VAL A 155 12.62 71.57 -25.94
C VAL A 155 11.19 71.70 -25.42
N ALA A 156 10.40 70.62 -25.41
CA ALA A 156 9.02 70.67 -24.92
C ALA A 156 8.85 70.35 -23.42
N ASN A 157 9.87 70.60 -22.57
CA ASN A 157 9.75 70.28 -21.14
C ASN A 157 10.34 71.30 -20.15
N ILE A 158 10.40 72.59 -20.51
CA ILE A 158 10.67 73.66 -19.52
C ILE A 158 9.35 74.23 -18.95
N GLN A 159 8.18 73.87 -19.47
CA GLN A 159 6.90 74.42 -19.03
C GLN A 159 5.77 73.38 -19.03
N LYS A 160 5.85 72.35 -18.20
CA LYS A 160 4.66 71.65 -17.73
C LYS A 160 4.78 71.42 -16.23
N SER A 161 4.18 72.32 -15.46
CA SER A 161 3.87 72.02 -14.06
C SER A 161 3.05 70.73 -14.02
N SER A 162 3.47 69.77 -13.21
CA SER A 162 2.69 68.58 -12.90
C SER A 162 1.38 69.03 -12.24
N LYS A 163 0.30 69.17 -13.02
CA LYS A 163 -1.04 69.24 -12.47
C LYS A 163 -1.43 67.85 -12.01
N ASN A 164 -1.10 67.54 -10.76
CA ASN A 164 -1.67 66.41 -10.06
C ASN A 164 -3.17 66.69 -9.86
N VAL A 165 -4.02 65.96 -10.57
CA VAL A 165 -5.45 65.93 -10.29
C VAL A 165 -5.65 65.02 -9.09
N LYS A 166 -5.94 65.63 -7.93
CA LYS A 166 -6.46 64.89 -6.77
C LYS A 166 -7.89 64.48 -7.10
N PHE A 167 -8.12 63.20 -7.35
CA PHE A 167 -9.47 62.65 -7.29
C PHE A 167 -9.94 62.71 -5.83
N SER A 168 -10.89 63.60 -5.54
CA SER A 168 -11.68 63.57 -4.32
C SER A 168 -12.86 62.62 -4.55
N GLY A 169 -12.81 61.43 -3.96
CA GLY A 169 -13.98 60.55 -3.89
C GLY A 169 -13.63 59.09 -4.03
N GLY A 170 -13.64 58.37 -2.90
CA GLY A 170 -13.49 56.92 -2.85
C GLY A 170 -12.34 56.52 -1.95
N THR A 171 -12.58 56.55 -0.64
CA THR A 171 -11.83 55.73 0.32
C THR A 171 -11.72 54.30 -0.21
N PRO A 172 -10.52 53.74 -0.43
CA PRO A 172 -10.36 52.31 -0.41
C PRO A 172 -10.34 51.93 1.07
N ASP A 173 -11.51 51.54 1.56
CA ASP A 173 -11.65 50.83 2.83
C ASP A 173 -10.82 49.54 2.72
N GLN A 174 -9.60 49.59 3.27
CA GLN A 174 -8.89 48.40 3.67
C GLN A 174 -9.64 47.83 4.87
N SER A 175 -10.42 46.77 4.65
CA SER A 175 -10.65 45.66 5.60
C SER A 175 -11.82 44.79 5.14
N ARG A 176 -11.66 44.04 4.03
CA ARG A 176 -12.38 42.77 3.92
C ARG A 176 -11.48 41.68 4.47
N SER A 177 -11.66 41.48 5.77
CA SER A 177 -11.31 40.30 6.54
C SER A 177 -11.25 39.03 5.69
N SER A 178 -10.03 38.54 5.53
CA SER A 178 -9.70 37.16 5.21
C SER A 178 -10.37 36.25 6.23
N SER A 179 -11.50 35.64 5.87
CA SER A 179 -12.02 34.46 6.56
C SER A 179 -11.24 33.24 6.06
N SER A 180 -9.98 33.13 6.50
CA SER A 180 -9.24 31.87 6.44
C SER A 180 -9.45 31.17 7.78
N ARG A 181 -10.46 30.31 7.82
CA ARG A 181 -10.65 29.37 8.92
C ARG A 181 -9.73 28.18 8.67
N THR A 182 -8.51 28.29 9.16
CA THR A 182 -7.61 27.15 9.41
C THR A 182 -7.87 26.70 10.84
N GLU A 183 -8.59 25.58 11.01
CA GLU A 183 -8.54 24.81 12.25
C GLU A 183 -7.68 23.60 11.95
N ASP A 184 -6.38 23.71 12.27
CA ASP A 184 -5.50 22.57 12.49
C ASP A 184 -4.87 22.76 13.87
N ASP A 185 -5.36 21.96 14.80
CA ASP A 185 -4.62 21.11 15.73
C ASP A 185 -3.23 21.59 16.20
N VAL A 186 -3.11 22.01 17.48
CA VAL A 186 -1.91 21.79 18.28
C VAL A 186 -2.30 21.48 19.73
N SER A 187 -1.87 20.28 20.13
CA SER A 187 -1.67 19.71 21.45
C SER A 187 -1.14 20.70 22.50
N THR A 188 -1.74 20.67 23.69
CA THR A 188 -1.09 21.06 24.94
C THR A 188 -0.91 19.83 25.81
N GLU A 189 0.35 19.41 25.94
CA GLU A 189 0.85 18.61 27.05
C GLU A 189 1.31 19.56 28.19
N GLU A 190 1.23 19.03 29.42
CA GLU A 190 1.90 19.45 30.68
C GLU A 190 1.30 20.61 31.50
N ASP A 191 0.53 20.26 32.54
CA ASP A 191 1.03 20.09 33.93
C ASP A 191 0.26 18.97 34.65
#